data_AF-O20726-F1
#
_entry.id   AF-O20726-F1
#
_cell.length_a   1.000
_cell.length_b   1.000
_cell.length_c   1.000
_cell.angle_alpha   90.00
_cell.angle_beta   90.00
_cell.angle_gamma   90.00
#
_symmetry.space_group_name_H-M   'P 1'
#
loop_
_entity.id
_entity.type
_entity.pdbx_description
1 polymer ?
#
loop_
_entity_poly.entity_id
_entity_poly.type
_entity_poly.pdbx_seq_one_letter_code
_entity_poly.pdbx_strand_id
1 'polypeptide(L)' 'IISSIGSLISIFSLSILIFTIWEALSMKRKIINMFFLNSSLEWMNSSPPLNHSFNEIPAI' A
#
# COMPACT_ATOMS: atom_id res chain seq x y z
N ILE A 1 -3.93 15.38 30.94
CA ILE A 1 -2.46 15.56 30.70
C ILE A 1 -1.93 14.38 29.87
N ILE A 2 -1.98 13.13 30.38
CA ILE A 2 -1.58 11.95 29.59
C ILE A 2 -2.46 11.77 28.34
N SER A 3 -3.78 11.93 28.47
CA SER A 3 -4.74 11.82 27.37
C SER A 3 -4.53 12.89 26.29
N SER A 4 -4.23 14.13 26.70
CA SER A 4 -3.96 15.25 25.82
C SER A 4 -2.62 15.15 25.09
N ILE A 5 -1.59 14.57 25.74
CA ILE A 5 -0.34 14.21 25.07
C ILE A 5 -0.62 13.12 24.02
N GLY A 6 -1.44 12.11 24.36
CA GLY A 6 -1.85 11.06 23.43
C GLY A 6 -2.56 11.59 22.19
N SER A 7 -3.46 12.57 22.34
CA SER A 7 -4.13 13.19 21.18
C SER A 7 -3.15 13.94 20.28
N LEU A 8 -2.17 14.65 20.84
CA LEU A 8 -1.14 15.33 20.03
C LEU A 8 -0.32 14.33 19.22
N ILE A 9 0.09 13.22 19.84
CA ILE A 9 0.82 12.14 19.16
C ILE A 9 -0.02 11.56 18.01
N SER A 10 -1.32 11.36 18.20
CA SER A 10 -2.21 10.87 17.12
C SER A 10 -2.37 11.85 15.96
N ILE A 11 -2.33 13.16 16.23
CA ILE A 11 -2.39 14.18 15.17
C ILE A 11 -1.09 14.16 14.35
N PHE A 12 0.06 14.04 15.03
CA PHE A 12 1.35 13.94 14.35
C PHE A 12 1.49 12.64 13.55
N SER A 13 0.99 11.50 14.05
CA SER A 13 1.05 10.25 13.30
C SER A 13 0.20 10.32 12.03
N LEU A 14 -0.98 10.95 12.10
CA LEU A 14 -1.84 11.16 10.93
C LEU A 14 -1.19 12.09 9.90
N SER A 15 -0.59 13.20 10.34
CA SER A 15 0.06 14.14 9.42
C SER A 15 1.24 13.51 8.69
N ILE A 16 2.03 12.70 9.39
CA ILE A 16 3.13 11.92 8.79
C ILE A 16 2.58 10.90 7.80
N LEU A 17 1.49 10.19 8.13
CA LEU A 17 0.86 9.22 7.23
C LEU A 17 0.37 9.88 5.92
N ILE A 18 -0.23 11.06 6.00
CA ILE A 18 -0.67 11.80 4.81
C ILE A 18 0.55 12.20 3.96
N PHE A 19 1.61 12.68 4.60
CA PHE A 19 2.83 13.08 3.92
C PHE A 19 3.51 11.90 3.18
N THR A 20 3.62 10.73 3.82
CA THR A 20 4.25 9.56 3.20
C THR A 20 3.44 9.01 2.02
N ILE A 21 2.10 9.05 2.08
CA ILE A 21 1.25 8.69 0.94
C ILE A 21 1.47 9.66 -0.22
N TRP A 22 1.45 10.97 0.04
CA TRP A 22 1.65 11.98 -0.99
C TRP A 22 3.04 11.88 -1.64
N GLU A 23 4.08 11.67 -0.84
CA GLU A 23 5.45 11.48 -1.31
C GLU A 23 5.57 10.24 -2.20
N ALA A 24 4.98 9.11 -1.79
CA ALA A 24 5.01 7.87 -2.55
C ALA A 24 4.36 8.01 -3.94
N LEU A 25 3.22 8.72 -4.01
CA LEU A 25 2.52 8.99 -5.27
C LEU A 25 3.29 9.96 -6.17
N SER A 26 3.97 10.95 -5.58
CA SER A 26 4.73 11.97 -6.32
C SER A 26 6.01 11.39 -6.94
N MET A 27 6.72 10.51 -6.23
CA MET A 27 8.02 9.97 -6.66
C MET A 27 7.92 8.82 -7.67
N LYS A 28 6.73 8.22 -7.87
CA LYS A 28 6.45 7.15 -8.86
C LYS A 28 7.50 6.03 -8.90
N ARG A 29 7.96 5.58 -7.72
CA ARG A 29 8.95 4.51 -7.59
C ARG A 29 8.40 3.19 -8.15
N LYS A 30 9.16 2.54 -9.04
CA LYS A 30 8.80 1.22 -9.57
C LYS A 30 9.09 0.13 -8.52
N ILE A 31 8.19 -0.83 -8.41
CA ILE A 31 8.35 -2.01 -7.56
C ILE A 31 9.31 -2.98 -8.28
N ILE A 32 10.41 -3.36 -7.63
CA ILE A 32 11.46 -4.21 -8.23
C ILE A 32 11.28 -5.67 -7.79
N ASN A 33 10.93 -5.90 -6.52
CA ASN A 33 10.64 -7.24 -5.99
C ASN A 33 9.70 -7.14 -4.79
N MET A 34 8.86 -8.15 -4.61
CA MET A 34 7.91 -8.25 -3.51
C MET A 34 8.39 -9.35 -2.55
N PHE A 35 8.66 -9.00 -1.29
CA PHE A 35 9.42 -9.86 -0.36
C PHE A 35 8.56 -10.86 0.45
N PHE A 36 7.32 -11.13 0.05
CA PHE A 36 6.41 -12.01 0.79
C PHE A 36 5.95 -13.20 -0.04
N LEU A 37 5.47 -14.26 0.65
CA LEU A 37 4.81 -15.38 0.00
C LEU A 37 3.45 -14.95 -0.55
N ASN A 38 3.25 -15.13 -1.86
CA ASN A 38 1.98 -14.90 -2.53
C ASN A 38 0.96 -15.98 -2.13
N SER A 39 0.30 -15.80 -1.00
CA SER A 39 -0.80 -16.68 -0.55
C SER A 39 -2.11 -16.45 -1.30
N SER A 40 -2.26 -15.29 -1.94
CA SER A 40 -3.41 -14.96 -2.80
C SER A 40 -2.99 -14.68 -4.24
N LEU A 41 -3.89 -14.99 -5.18
CA LEU A 41 -3.71 -14.78 -6.62
C LEU A 41 -3.49 -13.32 -7.00
N GLU A 42 -4.01 -12.37 -6.22
CA GLU A 42 -3.88 -10.94 -6.51
C GLU A 42 -2.43 -10.47 -6.54
N TRP A 43 -1.56 -11.07 -5.72
CA TRP A 43 -0.14 -10.71 -5.66
C TRP A 43 0.70 -11.30 -6.81
N MET A 44 0.13 -12.19 -7.62
CA MET A 44 0.75 -12.66 -8.86
C MET A 44 0.51 -11.70 -10.04
N ASN A 45 -0.46 -10.79 -9.93
CA ASN A 45 -0.74 -9.82 -10.98
C ASN A 45 0.30 -8.69 -11.01
N SER A 46 0.41 -8.00 -12.15
CA SER A 46 1.21 -6.79 -12.27
C SER A 46 0.68 -5.68 -11.35
N SER A 47 1.56 -4.77 -10.94
CA SER A 47 1.20 -3.54 -10.22
C SER A 47 1.52 -2.32 -11.10
N PRO A 48 0.51 -1.58 -11.62
CA PRO A 48 -0.94 -1.81 -11.47
C PRO A 48 -1.45 -3.02 -12.28
N PRO A 49 -2.61 -3.59 -11.90
CA PRO A 49 -3.24 -4.65 -12.67
C PRO A 49 -3.80 -4.10 -13.99
N LEU A 50 -3.94 -4.99 -14.97
CA LEU A 50 -4.63 -4.69 -16.23
C LEU A 50 -6.15 -4.59 -15.99
N ASN A 51 -6.86 -3.81 -16.83
CA ASN A 51 -8.33 -3.68 -16.75
C ASN A 51 -9.04 -5.04 -16.82
N HIS A 52 -8.54 -5.94 -17.67
CA HIS A 52 -8.89 -7.35 -17.67
C HIS A 52 -7.70 -8.13 -17.14
N SER A 53 -7.74 -8.46 -15.84
CA SER A 53 -6.65 -9.11 -15.12
C SER A 53 -6.52 -10.60 -15.43
N PHE A 54 -7.60 -11.26 -15.86
CA PHE A 54 -7.62 -12.69 -16.15
C PHE A 54 -8.17 -12.95 -17.56
N ASN A 55 -7.43 -13.69 -18.37
CA ASN A 55 -7.90 -14.17 -19.67
C ASN A 55 -8.79 -15.42 -19.52
N GLU A 56 -8.54 -16.21 -18.49
CA GLU A 56 -9.23 -17.46 -18.19
C GLU A 56 -9.46 -17.54 -16.67
N ILE A 57 -10.46 -18.34 -16.26
CA ILE A 57 -10.77 -18.52 -14.84
C ILE A 57 -9.59 -19.25 -14.19
N PRO A 58 -8.94 -18.68 -13.16
CA PRO A 58 -7.83 -19.36 -12.51
C PRO A 58 -8.35 -20.65 -11.87
N ALA A 59 -7.75 -21.78 -12.26
CA ALA A 59 -7.94 -23.03 -11.54
C ALA A 59 -7.19 -22.92 -10.21
N ILE A 60 -7.92 -23.09 -9.11
CA ILE A 60 -7.35 -23.17 -7.75
C ILE A 60 -6.64 -24.52 -7.58
#